data_AF-A0A2A5KII6-F1
#
_entry.id   AF-A0A2A5KII6-F1
#
_cell.length_a   1.000
_cell.length_b   1.000
_cell.length_c   1.000
_cell.angle_alpha   90.00
_cell.angle_beta   90.00
_cell.angle_gamma   90.00
#
_symmetry.space_group_name_H-M   'P 1'
#
loop_
_entity.id
_entity.type
_entity.pdbx_description
1 polymer ?
#
loop_
_entity_poly.entity_id
_entity_poly.type
_entity_poly.pdbx_seq_one_letter_code
_entity_poly.pdbx_strand_id
1 'polypeptide(L)'
;PDDARVIDSLAKEELSKFGPVSTSRKNASNQRKFSDWLKREGRESIVSRLTGTDQQQRSLQEDFRAFTKEEGKKVVVSFDRLRQYLGAESQLKQHHPYPDDARIIDDLAKEALSKLGSNSTSKRNVVWNMASNQRKFSAWLQREGRESIVSRLTGTDQQQQSLQKDYQDFTEDMGKHTISFKRLRQYQQVVEANAASGLSPEPASGREPAGLDGRSDSRAEFRSTSPLQQVDPPIESRSGLSLDHTEWLGDQHIQTDYELLMQDLQR
;
A
#
# COMPACT_ATOMS: atom_id res chain seq x y z
N PRO A 1 31.47 -9.23 6.59
CA PRO A 1 31.15 -8.50 7.85
C PRO A 1 30.33 -9.40 8.77
N ASP A 2 30.49 -9.29 10.09
CA ASP A 2 29.70 -10.10 11.03
C ASP A 2 28.31 -9.49 11.22
N ASP A 3 27.27 -10.22 10.80
CA ASP A 3 25.86 -9.79 10.89
C ASP A 3 25.50 -9.30 12.29
N ALA A 4 25.96 -10.01 13.33
CA ALA A 4 25.65 -9.67 14.72
C ALA A 4 26.14 -8.26 15.09
N ARG A 5 27.38 -7.93 14.68
CA ARG A 5 27.97 -6.60 14.94
C ARG A 5 27.19 -5.49 14.24
N VAL A 6 26.78 -5.70 13.00
CA VAL A 6 26.03 -4.70 12.22
C VAL A 6 24.63 -4.50 12.79
N ILE A 7 23.93 -5.59 13.10
CA ILE A 7 22.59 -5.56 13.71
C ILE A 7 22.62 -4.84 15.06
N ASP A 8 23.60 -5.15 15.91
CA ASP A 8 23.72 -4.54 17.24
C ASP A 8 24.07 -3.05 17.16
N SER A 9 24.94 -2.67 16.23
CA SER A 9 25.34 -1.27 16.03
C SER A 9 24.15 -0.44 15.54
N LEU A 10 23.39 -0.95 14.58
CA LEU A 10 22.17 -0.31 14.11
C LEU A 10 21.12 -0.20 15.23
N ALA A 11 20.88 -1.27 15.99
CA ALA A 11 19.91 -1.25 17.08
C ALA A 11 20.25 -0.22 18.17
N LYS A 12 21.56 -0.04 18.46
CA LYS A 12 22.05 1.00 19.38
C LYS A 12 21.85 2.40 18.81
N GLU A 13 22.13 2.59 17.52
CA GLU A 13 21.89 3.88 16.86
C GLU A 13 20.41 4.27 16.88
N GLU A 14 19.52 3.34 16.54
CA GLU A 14 18.07 3.59 16.58
C GLU A 14 17.57 3.90 17.99
N LEU A 15 18.07 3.18 18.99
CA LEU A 15 17.76 3.44 20.40
C LEU A 15 18.22 4.85 20.82
N SER A 16 19.39 5.28 20.35
CA SER A 16 19.93 6.61 20.65
C SER A 16 19.16 7.73 19.95
N LYS A 17 18.70 7.51 18.71
CA LYS A 17 18.02 8.55 17.90
C LYS A 17 16.54 8.68 18.23
N PHE A 18 15.86 7.58 18.54
CA PHE A 18 14.39 7.55 18.63
C PHE A 18 13.88 7.06 20.00
N GLY A 19 14.78 6.76 20.94
CA GLY A 19 14.42 6.17 22.23
C GLY A 19 14.01 4.68 22.10
N PRO A 20 13.46 4.08 23.17
CA PRO A 20 13.08 2.67 23.18
C PRO A 20 11.87 2.39 22.28
N VAL A 21 12.13 2.17 20.98
CA VAL A 21 11.12 1.77 20.00
C VAL A 21 10.95 0.24 20.04
N SER A 22 9.75 -0.24 20.40
CA SER A 22 9.47 -1.68 20.51
C SER A 22 9.70 -2.43 19.18
N THR A 23 9.44 -1.76 18.06
CA THR A 23 9.62 -2.29 16.70
C THR A 23 11.08 -2.53 16.36
N SER A 24 12.00 -1.61 16.69
CA SER A 24 13.44 -1.76 16.44
C SER A 24 14.04 -2.95 17.19
N ARG A 25 13.65 -3.13 18.46
CA ARG A 25 14.12 -4.26 19.27
C ARG A 25 13.63 -5.60 18.72
N LYS A 26 12.35 -5.69 18.32
CA LYS A 26 11.78 -6.88 17.68
C LYS A 26 12.47 -7.18 16.34
N ASN A 27 12.71 -6.16 15.53
CA ASN A 27 13.37 -6.31 14.23
C ASN A 27 14.80 -6.84 14.40
N ALA A 28 15.61 -6.25 15.30
CA ALA A 28 16.96 -6.73 15.58
C ALA A 28 16.97 -8.19 16.09
N SER A 29 16.03 -8.56 16.96
CA SER A 29 15.90 -9.94 17.44
C SER A 29 15.60 -10.92 16.30
N ASN A 30 14.69 -10.55 15.40
CA ASN A 30 14.33 -11.37 14.25
C ASN A 30 15.48 -11.48 13.23
N GLN A 31 16.25 -10.40 13.03
CA GLN A 31 17.45 -10.40 12.19
C GLN A 31 18.53 -11.34 12.74
N ARG A 32 18.74 -11.37 14.08
CA ARG A 32 19.69 -12.30 14.71
C ARG A 32 19.28 -13.75 14.50
N LYS A 33 18.01 -14.08 14.76
CA LYS A 33 17.47 -15.43 14.50
C LYS A 33 17.71 -15.88 13.06
N PHE A 34 17.45 -15.00 12.11
CA PHE A 34 17.68 -15.31 10.70
C PHE A 34 19.17 -15.49 10.40
N SER A 35 20.06 -14.64 10.93
CA SER A 35 21.51 -14.80 10.77
C SER A 35 22.01 -16.13 11.36
N ASP A 36 21.50 -16.52 12.54
CA ASP A 36 21.85 -17.79 13.17
C ASP A 36 21.35 -18.99 12.35
N TRP A 37 20.15 -18.89 11.78
CA TRP A 37 19.63 -19.88 10.84
C TRP A 37 20.51 -20.00 9.60
N LEU A 38 20.92 -18.88 8.99
CA LEU A 38 21.83 -18.89 7.84
C LEU A 38 23.16 -19.56 8.16
N LYS A 39 23.74 -19.27 9.33
CA LYS A 39 24.97 -19.91 9.80
C LYS A 39 24.80 -21.42 9.97
N ARG A 40 23.69 -21.87 10.57
CA ARG A 40 23.38 -23.30 10.73
C ARG A 40 23.25 -24.02 9.38
N GLU A 41 22.61 -23.38 8.41
CA GLU A 41 22.40 -23.92 7.06
C GLU A 41 23.63 -23.77 6.14
N GLY A 42 24.77 -23.26 6.64
CA GLY A 42 25.99 -23.07 5.86
C GLY A 42 25.86 -22.00 4.76
N ARG A 43 24.95 -21.04 4.92
CA ARG A 43 24.64 -20.02 3.92
C ARG A 43 25.39 -18.72 4.17
N GLU A 44 25.53 -17.92 3.12
CA GLU A 44 26.17 -16.60 3.21
C GLU A 44 25.39 -15.67 4.15
N SER A 45 26.14 -14.82 4.87
CA SER A 45 25.61 -13.82 5.82
C SER A 45 24.62 -12.84 5.18
N ILE A 46 23.76 -12.23 6.00
CA ILE A 46 22.84 -11.17 5.58
C ILE A 46 23.63 -10.02 4.94
N VAL A 47 24.64 -9.49 5.64
CA VAL A 47 25.35 -8.27 5.22
C VAL A 47 26.05 -8.45 3.86
N SER A 48 26.66 -9.60 3.63
CA SER A 48 27.36 -9.88 2.35
C SER A 48 26.40 -9.95 1.16
N ARG A 49 25.18 -10.44 1.38
CA ARG A 49 24.17 -10.57 0.31
C ARG A 49 23.27 -9.35 0.16
N LEU A 50 23.10 -8.57 1.22
CA LEU A 50 22.21 -7.42 1.25
C LEU A 50 22.70 -6.27 0.35
N THR A 51 24.02 -6.12 0.24
CA THR A 51 24.71 -5.12 -0.60
C THR A 51 25.37 -5.74 -1.83
N GLY A 52 25.14 -7.04 -2.06
CA GLY A 52 25.68 -7.79 -3.19
C GLY A 52 24.84 -7.65 -4.45
N THR A 53 25.15 -8.51 -5.43
CA THR A 53 24.46 -8.61 -6.73
C THR A 53 22.96 -8.93 -6.60
N ASP A 54 22.18 -8.70 -7.65
CA ASP A 54 20.76 -9.06 -7.68
C ASP A 54 20.53 -10.54 -7.38
N GLN A 55 21.42 -11.42 -7.84
CA GLN A 55 21.37 -12.85 -7.53
C GLN A 55 21.58 -13.13 -6.04
N GLN A 56 22.51 -12.44 -5.38
CA GLN A 56 22.73 -12.56 -3.94
C GLN A 56 21.54 -12.03 -3.15
N GLN A 57 20.93 -10.93 -3.60
CA GLN A 57 19.74 -10.36 -2.97
C GLN A 57 18.53 -11.28 -3.12
N ARG A 58 18.32 -11.89 -4.30
CA ARG A 58 17.27 -12.90 -4.53
C ARG A 58 17.49 -14.13 -3.65
N SER A 59 18.71 -14.65 -3.60
CA SER A 59 19.08 -15.77 -2.73
C SER A 59 18.78 -15.48 -1.24
N LEU A 60 19.05 -14.25 -0.78
CA LEU A 60 18.72 -13.84 0.59
C LEU A 60 17.21 -13.85 0.86
N GLN A 61 16.40 -13.46 -0.13
CA GLN A 61 14.94 -13.50 -0.02
C GLN A 61 14.40 -14.93 -0.01
N GLU A 62 14.93 -15.80 -0.86
CA GLU A 62 14.57 -17.23 -0.89
C GLU A 62 14.86 -17.91 0.45
N ASP A 63 16.05 -17.66 0.99
CA ASP A 63 16.44 -18.14 2.31
C ASP A 63 15.53 -17.62 3.42
N PHE A 64 15.15 -16.34 3.36
CA PHE A 64 14.24 -15.77 4.34
C PHE A 64 12.85 -16.39 4.28
N ARG A 65 12.37 -16.74 3.08
CA ARG A 65 11.12 -17.50 2.89
C ARG A 65 11.24 -18.91 3.51
N ALA A 66 12.37 -19.59 3.30
CA ALA A 66 12.64 -20.90 3.90
C ALA A 66 12.68 -20.85 5.44
N PHE A 67 13.43 -19.89 5.99
CA PHE A 67 13.49 -19.63 7.43
C PHE A 67 12.11 -19.38 8.04
N THR A 68 11.28 -18.55 7.40
CA THR A 68 9.94 -18.23 7.90
C THR A 68 9.02 -19.46 7.88
N LYS A 69 9.20 -20.35 6.90
CA LYS A 69 8.47 -21.62 6.83
C LYS A 69 8.88 -22.57 7.95
N GLU A 70 10.16 -22.59 8.34
CA GLU A 70 10.69 -23.44 9.41
C GLU A 70 10.32 -22.94 10.81
N GLU A 71 10.36 -21.63 11.08
CA GLU A 71 9.96 -21.07 12.38
C GLU A 71 8.47 -21.28 12.69
N GLY A 72 7.64 -21.66 11.71
CA GLY A 72 6.20 -21.91 11.88
C GLY A 72 5.39 -20.68 12.28
N LYS A 73 5.99 -19.48 12.25
CA LYS A 73 5.38 -18.19 12.60
C LYS A 73 5.82 -17.14 11.59
N LYS A 74 4.92 -16.19 11.26
CA LYS A 74 5.23 -15.06 10.38
C LYS A 74 6.23 -14.12 11.06
N VAL A 75 7.52 -14.29 10.76
CA VAL A 75 8.57 -13.38 11.21
C VAL A 75 8.64 -12.21 10.24
N VAL A 76 8.40 -10.99 10.72
CA VAL A 76 8.62 -9.77 9.93
C VAL A 76 10.02 -9.24 10.23
N VAL A 77 10.86 -9.20 9.20
CA VAL A 77 12.18 -8.56 9.23
C VAL A 77 12.21 -7.47 8.17
N SER A 78 12.57 -6.26 8.56
CA SER A 78 12.94 -5.22 7.61
C SER A 78 14.46 -5.21 7.45
N PHE A 79 14.93 -5.44 6.24
CA PHE A 79 16.36 -5.31 5.88
C PHE A 79 16.72 -3.91 5.39
N ASP A 80 15.73 -3.04 5.18
CA ASP A 80 15.98 -1.75 4.54
C ASP A 80 16.87 -0.83 5.37
N ARG A 81 16.60 -0.81 6.68
CA ARG A 81 17.41 -0.04 7.62
C ARG A 81 18.86 -0.54 7.69
N LEU A 82 19.06 -1.86 7.64
CA LEU A 82 20.40 -2.45 7.57
C LEU A 82 21.10 -2.03 6.27
N ARG A 83 20.37 -1.98 5.16
CA ARG A 83 20.90 -1.54 3.87
C ARG A 83 21.32 -0.06 3.91
N GLN A 84 20.45 0.81 4.45
CA GLN A 84 20.76 2.23 4.67
C GLN A 84 21.97 2.42 5.58
N TYR A 85 22.06 1.67 6.68
CA TYR A 85 23.18 1.73 7.62
C TYR A 85 24.52 1.33 6.98
N LEU A 86 24.49 0.40 6.03
CA LEU A 86 25.65 -0.04 5.26
C LEU A 86 26.01 0.93 4.11
N GLY A 87 25.32 2.07 3.99
CA GLY A 87 25.55 3.06 2.94
C GLY A 87 24.97 2.68 1.58
N ALA A 88 24.13 1.63 1.52
CA ALA A 88 23.43 1.25 0.30
C ALA A 88 22.04 1.90 0.23
N GLU A 89 21.56 2.13 -0.98
CA GLU A 89 20.27 2.78 -1.21
C GLU A 89 19.11 1.96 -0.62
N SER A 90 18.14 2.67 -0.07
CA SER A 90 16.90 2.07 0.44
C SER A 90 16.17 1.32 -0.68
N GLN A 91 15.82 0.05 -0.41
CA GLN A 91 14.87 -0.73 -1.20
C GLN A 91 13.44 -0.60 -0.65
N LEU A 92 13.18 0.19 0.41
CA LEU A 92 11.89 0.87 0.60
C LEU A 92 11.77 1.91 -0.52
N LYS A 93 11.71 1.39 -1.75
CA LYS A 93 11.72 2.18 -2.96
C LYS A 93 10.57 3.15 -2.87
N GLN A 94 10.87 4.44 -2.97
CA GLN A 94 10.07 5.23 -3.88
C GLN A 94 10.12 4.45 -5.19
N HIS A 95 9.01 3.78 -5.49
CA HIS A 95 8.86 3.14 -6.78
C HIS A 95 9.01 4.27 -7.80
N HIS A 96 9.85 4.06 -8.80
CA HIS A 96 9.91 4.92 -9.97
C HIS A 96 9.02 4.27 -11.03
N PRO A 97 7.69 4.42 -10.93
CA PRO A 97 6.80 3.97 -11.99
C PRO A 97 7.08 4.78 -13.27
N TYR A 98 6.52 4.32 -14.38
CA TYR A 98 6.37 5.18 -15.54
C TYR A 98 5.68 6.50 -15.15
N PRO A 99 6.12 7.66 -15.69
CA PRO A 99 5.54 8.96 -15.32
C PRO A 99 4.02 9.04 -15.54
N ASP A 100 3.52 8.43 -16.62
CA ASP A 100 2.09 8.43 -16.93
C ASP A 100 1.30 7.51 -15.97
N ASP A 101 1.85 6.34 -15.63
CA ASP A 101 1.27 5.47 -14.62
C ASP A 101 1.20 6.18 -13.26
N ALA A 102 2.26 6.91 -12.88
CA ALA A 102 2.32 7.66 -11.63
C ALA A 102 1.16 8.65 -11.51
N ARG A 103 0.92 9.43 -12.58
CA ARG A 103 -0.14 10.43 -12.65
C ARG A 103 -1.52 9.80 -12.43
N ILE A 104 -1.86 8.76 -13.19
CA ILE A 104 -3.20 8.15 -13.10
C ILE A 104 -3.42 7.47 -11.74
N ILE A 105 -2.38 6.89 -11.15
CA ILE A 105 -2.45 6.25 -9.84
C ILE A 105 -2.68 7.30 -8.75
N ASP A 106 -1.95 8.42 -8.83
CA ASP A 106 -2.03 9.51 -7.86
C ASP A 106 -3.39 10.20 -7.92
N ASP A 107 -3.89 10.49 -9.12
CA ASP A 107 -5.17 11.16 -9.31
C ASP A 107 -6.34 10.26 -8.87
N LEU A 108 -6.31 8.97 -9.22
CA LEU A 108 -7.30 8.01 -8.74
C LEU A 108 -7.27 7.87 -7.20
N ALA A 109 -6.07 7.80 -6.61
CA ALA A 109 -5.94 7.73 -5.16
C ALA A 109 -6.49 9.00 -4.48
N LYS A 110 -6.20 10.17 -5.05
CA LYS A 110 -6.71 11.45 -4.56
C LYS A 110 -8.23 11.54 -4.65
N GLU A 111 -8.83 11.12 -5.76
CA GLU A 111 -10.28 11.05 -5.93
C GLU A 111 -10.93 10.07 -4.93
N ALA A 112 -10.33 8.89 -4.76
CA ALA A 112 -10.83 7.91 -3.78
C ALA A 112 -10.75 8.46 -2.34
N LEU A 113 -9.69 9.18 -2.00
CA LEU A 113 -9.52 9.81 -0.70
C LEU A 113 -10.46 11.00 -0.46
N SER A 114 -10.82 11.76 -1.48
CA SER A 114 -11.72 12.92 -1.34
C SER A 114 -13.16 12.51 -1.04
N LYS A 115 -13.56 11.31 -1.48
CA LYS A 115 -14.87 10.71 -1.17
C LYS A 115 -14.93 10.05 0.21
N LEU A 116 -13.79 9.94 0.91
CA LEU A 116 -13.72 9.38 2.25
C LEU A 116 -13.82 10.49 3.30
N GLY A 117 -14.70 10.31 4.29
CA GLY A 117 -14.72 11.15 5.49
C GLY A 117 -13.42 11.03 6.30
N SER A 118 -13.06 12.09 7.03
CA SER A 118 -11.82 12.19 7.83
C SER A 118 -11.61 11.04 8.83
N ASN A 119 -12.70 10.40 9.27
CA ASN A 119 -12.69 9.43 10.35
C ASN A 119 -12.43 7.98 9.88
N SER A 120 -12.15 7.76 8.59
CA SER A 120 -12.01 6.41 8.04
C SER A 120 -10.57 5.99 7.73
N THR A 121 -9.74 5.95 8.77
CA THR A 121 -8.31 5.59 8.69
C THR A 121 -8.08 4.25 7.97
N SER A 122 -8.89 3.23 8.27
CA SER A 122 -8.77 1.91 7.63
C SER A 122 -9.07 1.94 6.13
N LYS A 123 -10.14 2.64 5.70
CA LYS A 123 -10.49 2.80 4.28
C LYS A 123 -9.39 3.59 3.53
N ARG A 124 -8.83 4.63 4.16
CA ARG A 124 -7.69 5.39 3.59
C ARG A 124 -6.45 4.52 3.40
N ASN A 125 -6.11 3.67 4.38
CA ASN A 125 -4.98 2.74 4.28
C ASN A 125 -5.12 1.76 3.11
N VAL A 126 -6.33 1.30 2.81
CA VAL A 126 -6.60 0.46 1.62
C VAL A 126 -6.23 1.21 0.34
N VAL A 127 -6.65 2.47 0.19
CA VAL A 127 -6.31 3.30 -0.97
C VAL A 127 -4.80 3.49 -1.10
N TRP A 128 -4.10 3.79 -0.01
CA TRP A 128 -2.65 3.95 -0.02
C TRP A 128 -1.92 2.66 -0.39
N ASN A 129 -2.35 1.51 0.14
CA ASN A 129 -1.76 0.22 -0.17
C ASN A 129 -1.97 -0.16 -1.64
N MET A 130 -3.17 0.11 -2.17
CA MET A 130 -3.47 -0.11 -3.59
C MET A 130 -2.57 0.75 -4.49
N ALA A 131 -2.48 2.05 -4.23
CA ALA A 131 -1.63 2.96 -4.99
C ALA A 131 -0.15 2.56 -4.90
N SER A 132 0.31 2.17 -3.71
CA SER A 132 1.66 1.64 -3.49
C SER A 132 1.92 0.42 -4.39
N ASN A 133 1.03 -0.58 -4.35
CA ASN A 133 1.13 -1.80 -5.15
C ASN A 133 1.16 -1.52 -6.66
N GLN A 134 0.32 -0.61 -7.14
CA GLN A 134 0.30 -0.19 -8.54
C GLN A 134 1.63 0.47 -8.96
N ARG A 135 2.20 1.34 -8.13
CA ARG A 135 3.52 1.93 -8.40
C ARG A 135 4.63 0.88 -8.39
N LYS A 136 4.55 -0.14 -7.52
CA LYS A 136 5.52 -1.27 -7.55
C LYS A 136 5.48 -2.02 -8.86
N PHE A 137 4.29 -2.32 -9.34
CA PHE A 137 4.10 -3.04 -10.59
C PHE A 137 4.60 -2.22 -11.77
N SER A 138 4.27 -0.93 -11.85
CA SER A 138 4.79 -0.05 -12.90
C SER A 138 6.32 0.08 -12.86
N ALA A 139 6.92 0.22 -11.68
CA ALA A 139 8.38 0.24 -11.55
C ALA A 139 9.03 -1.09 -11.94
N TRP A 140 8.36 -2.22 -11.65
CA TRP A 140 8.79 -3.55 -12.10
C TRP A 140 8.72 -3.67 -13.62
N LEU A 141 7.62 -3.24 -14.25
CA LEU A 141 7.48 -3.20 -15.71
C LEU A 141 8.61 -2.40 -16.35
N GLN A 142 8.93 -1.22 -15.81
CA GLN A 142 10.02 -0.39 -16.30
C GLN A 142 11.38 -1.08 -16.17
N ARG A 143 11.65 -1.72 -15.02
CA ARG A 143 12.89 -2.48 -14.80
C ARG A 143 13.05 -3.65 -15.78
N GLU A 144 11.97 -4.36 -16.06
CA GLU A 144 11.96 -5.51 -16.98
C GLU A 144 11.86 -5.08 -18.46
N GLY A 145 11.91 -3.77 -18.77
CA GLY A 145 11.83 -3.27 -20.15
C GLY A 145 10.46 -3.48 -20.81
N ARG A 146 9.39 -3.62 -20.02
CA ARG A 146 8.02 -3.85 -20.49
C ARG A 146 7.23 -2.56 -20.56
N GLU A 147 6.22 -2.51 -21.42
CA GLU A 147 5.37 -1.34 -21.61
C GLU A 147 4.65 -0.91 -20.31
N SER A 148 4.27 0.36 -20.21
CA SER A 148 3.57 0.90 -19.05
C SER A 148 2.18 0.27 -18.84
N ILE A 149 1.59 0.51 -17.67
CA ILE A 149 0.20 0.13 -17.39
C ILE A 149 -0.72 0.91 -18.32
N VAL A 150 -0.60 2.24 -18.34
CA VAL A 150 -1.45 3.18 -19.09
C VAL A 150 -1.51 2.83 -20.57
N SER A 151 -0.36 2.55 -21.20
CA SER A 151 -0.28 2.23 -22.63
C SER A 151 -1.07 0.98 -23.03
N ARG A 152 -1.35 0.09 -22.06
CA ARG A 152 -2.02 -1.20 -22.27
C ARG A 152 -3.39 -1.29 -21.63
N LEU A 153 -3.76 -0.29 -20.84
CA LEU A 153 -4.93 -0.31 -19.98
C LEU A 153 -6.25 -0.16 -20.75
N THR A 154 -6.26 0.75 -21.73
CA THR A 154 -7.38 1.03 -22.66
C THR A 154 -7.08 0.54 -24.09
N GLY A 155 -5.96 -0.16 -24.27
CA GLY A 155 -5.54 -0.73 -25.54
C GLY A 155 -6.34 -1.97 -25.97
N THR A 156 -5.86 -2.63 -27.02
CA THR A 156 -6.46 -3.84 -27.61
C THR A 156 -6.54 -5.00 -26.62
N ASP A 157 -7.37 -6.02 -26.90
CA ASP A 157 -7.45 -7.23 -26.09
C ASP A 157 -6.09 -7.91 -25.91
N GLN A 158 -5.23 -7.87 -26.94
CA GLN A 158 -3.88 -8.38 -26.87
C GLN A 158 -3.00 -7.58 -25.88
N GLN A 159 -3.11 -6.25 -25.87
CA GLN A 159 -2.39 -5.42 -24.91
C GLN A 159 -2.87 -5.68 -23.48
N GLN A 160 -4.18 -5.80 -23.27
CA GLN A 160 -4.76 -6.12 -21.97
C GLN A 160 -4.35 -7.51 -21.47
N GLN A 161 -4.32 -8.52 -22.36
CA GLN A 161 -3.83 -9.85 -22.03
C GLN A 161 -2.33 -9.84 -21.69
N SER A 162 -1.52 -9.05 -22.42
CA SER A 162 -0.09 -8.90 -22.10
C SER A 162 0.10 -8.30 -20.70
N LEU A 163 -0.69 -7.29 -20.33
CA LEU A 163 -0.64 -6.66 -19.01
C LEU A 163 -1.00 -7.66 -17.90
N GLN A 164 -2.00 -8.50 -18.16
CA GLN A 164 -2.40 -9.56 -17.22
C GLN A 164 -1.30 -10.61 -17.05
N LYS A 165 -0.61 -10.98 -18.14
CA LYS A 165 0.53 -11.91 -18.09
C LYS A 165 1.70 -11.32 -17.32
N ASP A 166 2.05 -10.07 -17.58
CA ASP A 166 3.10 -9.37 -16.84
C ASP A 166 2.79 -9.27 -15.35
N TYR A 167 1.53 -9.10 -14.98
CA TYR A 167 1.11 -9.10 -13.58
C TYR A 167 1.26 -10.48 -12.90
N GLN A 168 1.09 -11.57 -13.64
CA GLN A 168 1.39 -12.92 -13.15
C GLN A 168 2.89 -13.06 -12.90
N ASP A 169 3.73 -12.71 -13.88
CA ASP A 169 5.19 -12.74 -13.75
C ASP A 169 5.67 -11.87 -12.57
N PHE A 170 5.09 -10.69 -12.40
CA PHE A 170 5.34 -9.82 -11.24
C PHE A 170 4.96 -10.47 -9.91
N THR A 171 3.83 -11.18 -9.86
CA THR A 171 3.37 -11.88 -8.66
C THR A 171 4.31 -13.03 -8.29
N GLU A 172 4.91 -13.69 -9.28
CA GLU A 172 5.91 -14.73 -9.07
C GLU A 172 7.23 -14.17 -8.51
N ASP A 173 7.73 -13.06 -9.07
CA ASP A 173 8.98 -12.42 -8.65
C ASP A 173 8.85 -11.74 -7.27
N MET A 174 7.80 -10.91 -7.11
CA MET A 174 7.65 -9.98 -5.99
C MET A 174 6.69 -10.48 -4.89
N GLY A 175 6.06 -11.63 -5.10
CA GLY A 175 4.98 -12.15 -4.25
C GLY A 175 3.62 -11.52 -4.56
N LYS A 176 2.56 -12.04 -3.93
CA LYS A 176 1.19 -11.58 -4.17
C LYS A 176 0.98 -10.15 -3.66
N HIS A 177 0.72 -9.22 -4.57
CA HIS A 177 0.27 -7.86 -4.27
C HIS A 177 -1.06 -7.62 -4.96
N THR A 178 -2.10 -7.29 -4.21
CA THR A 178 -3.42 -7.00 -4.81
C THR A 178 -3.38 -5.71 -5.62
N ILE A 179 -3.70 -5.82 -6.92
CA ILE A 179 -3.84 -4.70 -7.86
C ILE A 179 -5.17 -4.85 -8.60
N SER A 180 -5.91 -3.75 -8.78
CA SER A 180 -7.13 -3.72 -9.59
C SER A 180 -6.91 -2.91 -10.88
N PHE A 181 -6.84 -3.59 -12.02
CA PHE A 181 -6.76 -2.94 -13.34
C PHE A 181 -8.10 -2.37 -13.80
N LYS A 182 -9.21 -2.99 -13.39
CA LYS A 182 -10.57 -2.54 -13.76
C LYS A 182 -10.82 -1.09 -13.34
N ARG A 183 -10.39 -0.72 -12.13
CA ARG A 183 -10.63 0.64 -11.61
C ARG A 183 -9.75 1.69 -12.30
N LEU A 184 -8.46 1.39 -12.50
CA LEU A 184 -7.57 2.26 -13.28
C LEU A 184 -8.15 2.49 -14.68
N ARG A 185 -8.65 1.42 -15.33
CA ARG A 185 -9.28 1.52 -16.65
C ARG A 185 -10.52 2.42 -16.65
N GLN A 186 -11.42 2.21 -15.69
CA GLN A 186 -12.63 3.05 -15.56
C GLN A 186 -12.26 4.53 -15.34
N TYR A 187 -11.29 4.80 -14.47
CA TYR A 187 -10.84 6.17 -14.22
C TYR A 187 -10.25 6.80 -15.50
N GLN A 188 -9.36 6.08 -16.17
CA GLN A 188 -8.75 6.53 -17.43
C GLN A 188 -9.82 6.82 -18.50
N GLN A 189 -10.83 5.95 -18.66
CA GLN A 189 -11.94 6.17 -19.60
C GLN A 189 -12.74 7.45 -19.29
N VAL A 190 -12.97 7.73 -18.00
CA VAL A 190 -13.67 8.96 -17.58
C VAL A 190 -12.82 10.20 -17.86
N VAL A 191 -11.52 10.15 -17.57
CA VAL A 191 -10.58 11.25 -17.86
C VAL A 191 -10.53 11.53 -19.37
N GLU A 192 -10.41 10.48 -20.19
CA GLU A 192 -10.40 10.60 -21.66
C GLU A 192 -11.73 11.15 -22.21
N ALA A 193 -12.87 10.69 -21.68
CA ALA A 193 -14.19 11.20 -22.09
C ALA A 193 -14.41 12.67 -21.71
N ASN A 194 -13.95 13.07 -20.51
CA ASN A 194 -14.01 14.45 -20.06
C ASN A 194 -13.11 15.36 -20.91
N ALA A 195 -11.88 14.91 -21.21
CA ALA A 195 -10.96 15.62 -22.10
C ALA A 195 -11.54 15.76 -23.53
N ALA A 196 -12.14 14.71 -24.08
CA ALA A 196 -12.80 14.74 -25.38
C ALA A 196 -14.03 15.68 -25.41
N SER A 197 -14.65 15.90 -24.26
CA SER A 197 -15.78 16.82 -24.07
C SER A 197 -15.36 18.25 -23.74
N GLY A 198 -14.05 18.55 -23.72
CA GLY A 198 -13.52 19.88 -23.39
C GLY A 198 -13.55 20.24 -21.91
N LEU A 199 -13.86 19.27 -21.03
CA LEU A 199 -13.83 19.42 -19.58
C LEU A 199 -12.48 18.91 -19.07
N SER A 200 -11.45 19.75 -19.16
CA SER A 200 -10.13 19.40 -18.63
C SER A 200 -10.14 19.38 -17.10
N PRO A 201 -9.49 18.42 -16.42
CA PRO A 201 -9.20 18.56 -15.01
C PRO A 201 -8.20 19.71 -14.85
N GLU A 202 -8.70 20.90 -14.56
CA GLU A 202 -7.88 22.05 -14.17
C GLU A 202 -6.90 21.61 -13.05
N PRO A 203 -5.58 21.85 -13.20
CA PRO A 203 -4.70 21.79 -12.05
C PRO A 203 -5.17 22.89 -11.11
N ALA A 204 -5.60 22.54 -9.91
CA ALA A 204 -5.90 23.50 -8.85
C ALA A 204 -4.60 24.23 -8.45
N SER A 205 -4.22 25.21 -9.26
CA SER A 205 -3.10 26.12 -9.04
C SER A 205 -3.69 27.49 -8.76
N GLY A 206 -3.68 27.85 -7.47
CA GLY A 206 -3.68 29.23 -6.99
C GLY A 206 -4.73 30.17 -7.57
N ARG A 207 -5.94 30.14 -7.03
CA ARG A 207 -6.76 31.36 -6.99
C ARG A 207 -6.86 31.81 -5.54
N GLU A 208 -5.98 32.73 -5.16
CA GLU A 208 -6.22 33.58 -4.00
C GLU A 208 -7.52 34.38 -4.24
N PRO A 209 -8.49 34.38 -3.32
CA PRO A 209 -9.52 35.38 -3.34
C PRO A 209 -8.97 36.65 -2.69
N ALA A 210 -8.49 37.56 -3.52
CA ALA A 210 -8.43 38.98 -3.19
C ALA A 210 -9.84 39.43 -2.76
N GLY A 211 -9.92 40.04 -1.58
CA GLY A 211 -11.15 40.24 -0.84
C GLY A 211 -12.14 41.24 -1.44
N LEU A 212 -13.37 41.18 -0.93
CA LEU A 212 -14.28 42.32 -0.80
C LEU A 212 -15.08 42.17 0.50
N ASP A 213 -14.91 43.15 1.37
CA ASP A 213 -15.76 43.47 2.51
C ASP A 213 -17.21 43.78 2.08
N GLY A 214 -18.19 43.48 2.92
CA GLY A 214 -19.56 43.97 2.73
C GLY A 214 -20.62 43.33 3.63
N ARG A 215 -21.10 44.09 4.60
CA ARG A 215 -21.94 43.73 5.76
C ARG A 215 -23.45 43.82 5.47
N SER A 216 -24.23 43.06 6.27
CA SER A 216 -25.64 43.23 6.71
C SER A 216 -26.83 42.55 5.97
N ASP A 217 -27.35 41.50 6.62
CA ASP A 217 -28.72 41.28 7.13
C ASP A 217 -29.97 41.79 6.36
N SER A 218 -30.87 40.87 5.98
CA SER A 218 -32.17 40.64 6.66
C SER A 218 -33.25 39.96 5.77
N ARG A 219 -33.80 38.85 6.29
CA ARG A 219 -35.24 38.56 6.46
C ARG A 219 -36.12 38.12 5.26
N ALA A 220 -36.78 36.98 5.50
CA ALA A 220 -38.11 36.48 5.08
C ALA A 220 -38.04 35.18 4.25
N GLU A 221 -38.79 34.10 4.50
CA GLU A 221 -39.83 33.79 5.49
C GLU A 221 -40.26 32.30 5.30
N PHE A 222 -40.60 31.61 6.41
CA PHE A 222 -41.51 30.44 6.53
C PHE A 222 -41.10 29.09 5.88
N ARG A 223 -41.33 27.90 6.45
CA ARG A 223 -42.31 27.43 7.46
C ARG A 223 -41.87 26.03 7.97
N SER A 224 -41.91 25.85 9.30
CA SER A 224 -42.52 24.73 10.08
C SER A 224 -42.93 23.46 9.30
N THR A 225 -42.66 22.20 9.71
CA THR A 225 -42.89 21.58 11.04
C THR A 225 -42.16 20.23 11.19
N SER A 226 -41.53 19.96 12.35
CA SER A 226 -41.40 18.59 12.91
C SER A 226 -42.71 18.26 13.70
N PRO A 227 -43.01 17.03 14.21
CA PRO A 227 -42.17 16.44 15.28
C PRO A 227 -42.24 14.91 15.53
N LEU A 228 -41.33 14.44 16.41
CA LEU A 228 -41.32 13.21 17.23
C LEU A 228 -41.06 11.87 16.49
N GLN A 229 -40.35 10.87 17.03
CA GLN A 229 -40.27 10.46 18.42
C GLN A 229 -39.10 9.46 18.62
N GLN A 230 -38.33 9.66 19.69
CA GLN A 230 -37.37 8.67 20.23
C GLN A 230 -38.11 7.40 20.66
N VAL A 231 -37.55 6.23 20.34
CA VAL A 231 -37.73 5.00 21.13
C VAL A 231 -36.45 4.16 21.07
N ASP A 232 -35.82 3.99 22.21
CA ASP A 232 -34.92 2.87 22.61
C ASP A 232 -35.57 2.24 23.87
N PRO A 233 -35.27 1.01 24.35
CA PRO A 233 -34.49 -0.13 23.83
C PRO A 233 -35.33 -1.47 23.95
N PRO A 234 -34.82 -2.74 24.09
CA PRO A 234 -33.89 -3.20 25.14
C PRO A 234 -32.78 -4.17 24.69
N ILE A 235 -31.73 -4.21 25.53
CA ILE A 235 -30.66 -5.19 25.56
C ILE A 235 -31.14 -6.40 26.37
N GLU A 236 -31.12 -7.60 25.81
CA GLU A 236 -30.93 -8.83 26.60
C GLU A 236 -30.38 -10.01 25.77
N SER A 237 -29.08 -10.24 25.98
CA SER A 237 -28.40 -11.51 26.25
C SER A 237 -28.97 -12.82 25.67
N ARG A 238 -28.27 -13.40 24.68
CA ARG A 238 -28.01 -14.85 24.64
C ARG A 238 -26.58 -15.13 24.20
N SER A 239 -25.78 -15.54 25.18
CA SER A 239 -24.44 -16.08 25.04
C SER A 239 -24.43 -17.39 24.25
N GLY A 240 -23.30 -17.65 23.59
CA GLY A 240 -22.85 -18.99 23.24
C GLY A 240 -22.66 -19.19 21.74
N LEU A 241 -21.43 -18.97 21.26
CA LEU A 241 -20.60 -20.05 20.72
C LEU A 241 -19.20 -19.47 20.47
N SER A 242 -18.26 -19.97 21.26
CA SER A 242 -16.82 -19.87 21.05
C SER A 242 -16.51 -20.34 19.63
N LEU A 243 -15.99 -19.44 18.79
CA LEU A 243 -15.40 -19.81 17.50
C LEU A 243 -13.92 -19.47 17.56
N ASP A 244 -13.13 -20.52 17.35
CA ASP A 244 -11.69 -20.55 17.48
C ASP A 244 -11.01 -19.45 16.67
N HIS A 245 -10.02 -18.82 17.30
CA HIS A 245 -9.20 -17.71 16.79
C HIS A 245 -8.21 -18.11 15.67
N THR A 246 -8.61 -18.99 14.74
CA THR A 246 -7.70 -19.55 13.71
C THR A 246 -8.18 -19.38 12.26
N GLU A 247 -9.18 -18.53 12.01
CA GLU A 247 -9.68 -18.25 10.64
C GLU A 247 -9.78 -16.76 10.28
N TRP A 248 -9.04 -15.90 10.99
CA TRP A 248 -9.02 -14.47 10.65
C TRP A 248 -8.01 -14.19 9.52
N LEU A 249 -8.53 -13.64 8.41
CA LEU A 249 -7.85 -13.07 7.23
C LEU A 249 -7.59 -14.01 6.03
N GLY A 250 -8.63 -14.75 5.61
CA GLY A 250 -8.70 -15.22 4.22
C GLY A 250 -9.02 -14.07 3.25
N ASP A 251 -8.37 -14.07 2.08
CA ASP A 251 -8.43 -13.07 1.00
C ASP A 251 -9.84 -12.59 0.60
N GLN A 252 -10.88 -13.38 0.91
CA GLN A 252 -12.28 -13.05 0.68
C GLN A 252 -12.73 -11.79 1.44
N HIS A 253 -12.28 -11.58 2.68
CA HIS A 253 -12.77 -10.47 3.49
C HIS A 253 -12.21 -9.12 3.04
N ILE A 254 -10.95 -9.06 2.59
CA ILE A 254 -10.36 -7.81 2.06
C ILE A 254 -11.02 -7.43 0.73
N GLN A 255 -11.32 -8.42 -0.11
CA GLN A 255 -12.05 -8.22 -1.36
C GLN A 255 -13.50 -7.81 -1.10
N THR A 256 -14.19 -8.44 -0.15
CA THR A 256 -15.56 -8.09 0.23
C THR A 256 -15.66 -6.71 0.88
N ASP A 257 -14.75 -6.38 1.81
CA ASP A 257 -14.67 -5.06 2.45
C ASP A 257 -14.32 -3.98 1.41
N TYR A 258 -13.51 -4.32 0.41
CA TYR A 258 -13.25 -3.47 -0.74
C TYR A 258 -14.49 -3.32 -1.62
N GLU A 259 -15.21 -4.39 -1.96
CA GLU A 259 -16.44 -4.33 -2.76
C GLU A 259 -17.55 -3.52 -2.05
N LEU A 260 -17.67 -3.65 -0.72
CA LEU A 260 -18.54 -2.83 0.12
C LEU A 260 -18.12 -1.36 0.11
N LEU A 261 -16.81 -1.09 0.28
CA LEU A 261 -16.27 0.25 0.12
C LEU A 261 -16.58 0.83 -1.27
N MET A 262 -16.49 0.01 -2.31
CA MET A 262 -16.75 0.42 -3.68
C MET A 262 -18.24 0.69 -3.95
N GLN A 263 -19.16 -0.02 -3.29
CA GLN A 263 -20.60 0.26 -3.35
C GLN A 263 -20.96 1.55 -2.62
N ASP A 264 -20.34 1.82 -1.46
CA ASP A 264 -20.54 3.06 -0.70
C ASP A 264 -20.08 4.30 -1.49
N LEU A 265 -18.99 4.18 -2.27
CA LEU A 265 -18.44 5.28 -3.08
C LEU A 265 -19.22 5.55 -4.37
N GLN A 266 -20.25 4.76 -4.68
CA GLN A 266 -21.15 4.91 -5.83
C GLN A 266 -22.53 5.48 -5.46
N ARG A 267 -22.81 5.67 -4.17
CA ARG A 267 -24.03 6.34 -3.67
C ARG A 267 -23.73 7.79 -3.30
#